data_AF-A0A8J6QHS6-F1
#
_entry.id   AF-A0A8J6QHS6-F1
#
_cell.length_a   1.000
_cell.length_b   1.000
_cell.length_c   1.000
_cell.angle_alpha   90.00
_cell.angle_beta   90.00
_cell.angle_gamma   90.00
#
_symmetry.space_group_name_H-M   'P 1'
#
loop_
_entity.id
_entity.type
_entity.pdbx_description
1 polymer ?
#
loop_
_entity_poly.entity_id
_entity_poly.type
_entity_poly.pdbx_seq_one_letter_code
_entity_poly.pdbx_strand_id
1 'polypeptide(L)'
;MKAQQGFTLIELMIVVAIIGILAAIALPAYQDYVRGSQASSAIAEASSYKMAISVCTSTEGNGSAVKADCSNIPTAPTSGAGSAVSVNSTSGVITVNTDLDSQGSAVSGVGSVTITPTLSGGNIVWTISGGADCVSLVKGCVSSGA
;
A
#
# COMPACT_ATOMS: atom_id res chain seq x y z
N MET A 1 58.76 -21.36 -4.02
CA MET A 1 57.65 -20.51 -3.52
C MET A 1 56.66 -20.32 -4.65
N LYS A 2 55.38 -20.69 -4.49
CA LYS A 2 54.35 -20.38 -5.49
C LYS A 2 54.10 -18.88 -5.41
N ALA A 3 54.31 -18.16 -6.51
CA ALA A 3 53.98 -16.73 -6.57
C ALA A 3 52.47 -16.57 -6.39
N GLN A 4 52.06 -15.84 -5.35
CA GLN A 4 50.68 -15.46 -5.14
C GLN A 4 50.28 -14.53 -6.29
N GLN A 5 49.45 -15.01 -7.23
CA GLN A 5 48.87 -14.16 -8.27
C GLN A 5 47.76 -13.34 -7.60
N GLY A 6 48.03 -12.07 -7.35
CA GLY A 6 47.02 -11.12 -6.88
C GLY A 6 46.10 -10.68 -8.01
N PHE A 7 44.88 -10.27 -7.66
CA PHE A 7 43.96 -9.62 -8.59
C PHE A 7 44.56 -8.32 -9.12
N THR A 8 44.37 -8.06 -10.41
CA THR A 8 44.80 -6.82 -11.05
C THR A 8 43.82 -5.69 -10.75
N LEU A 9 44.32 -4.45 -10.71
CA LEU A 9 43.49 -3.26 -10.54
C LEU A 9 42.47 -3.13 -11.69
N ILE A 10 42.82 -3.59 -12.89
CA ILE A 10 41.93 -3.54 -14.06
C ILE A 10 40.78 -4.54 -13.93
N GLU A 11 41.01 -5.74 -13.38
CA GLU A 11 39.94 -6.70 -13.09
C GLU A 11 38.95 -6.12 -12.08
N LEU A 12 39.46 -5.48 -11.02
CA LEU A 12 38.61 -4.85 -10.02
C LEU A 12 37.77 -3.70 -10.61
N MET A 13 38.37 -2.86 -11.47
CA MET A 13 37.64 -1.77 -12.12
C MET A 13 36.53 -2.25 -13.05
N ILE A 14 36.75 -3.33 -13.80
CA ILE A 14 35.72 -3.91 -14.68
C ILE A 14 34.56 -4.47 -13.85
N VAL A 15 34.85 -5.16 -12.73
CA VAL A 15 33.82 -5.69 -11.84
C VAL A 15 32.96 -4.57 -11.27
N VAL A 16 33.58 -3.48 -10.79
CA VAL A 16 32.83 -2.32 -10.27
C VAL A 16 31.98 -1.67 -11.36
N ALA A 17 32.47 -1.57 -12.59
CA ALA A 17 31.70 -1.01 -13.71
C ALA A 17 30.46 -1.86 -14.02
N ILE A 18 30.59 -3.19 -14.05
CA ILE A 18 29.47 -4.10 -14.30
C ILE A 18 28.44 -4.03 -13.15
N ILE A 19 28.91 -4.05 -11.89
CA ILE A 19 28.03 -3.90 -10.72
C ILE A 19 27.31 -2.56 -10.75
N GLY A 20 27.97 -1.48 -11.17
CA GLY A 20 27.37 -0.15 -11.31
C GLY A 20 26.19 -0.15 -12.29
N ILE A 21 26.35 -0.77 -13.46
CA ILE A 21 25.26 -0.88 -14.46
C ILE A 21 24.10 -1.72 -13.92
N LEU A 22 24.40 -2.87 -13.32
CA LEU A 22 23.37 -3.75 -12.74
C LEU A 22 22.61 -3.05 -11.60
N ALA A 23 23.32 -2.32 -10.72
CA ALA A 23 22.72 -1.60 -9.61
C ALA A 23 21.80 -0.47 -10.08
N ALA A 24 22.15 0.25 -11.15
CA ALA A 24 21.33 1.32 -11.70
C ALA A 24 19.94 0.84 -12.17
N ILE A 25 19.85 -0.39 -12.68
CA ILE A 25 18.58 -0.99 -13.13
C ILE A 25 17.88 -1.72 -11.97
N ALA A 26 18.63 -2.43 -11.13
CA ALA A 26 18.08 -3.26 -10.09
C ALA A 26 17.56 -2.47 -8.87
N LEU A 27 18.22 -1.37 -8.49
CA LEU A 27 17.82 -0.59 -7.31
C LEU A 27 16.43 0.03 -7.44
N PRO A 28 16.07 0.71 -8.56
CA PRO A 28 14.71 1.24 -8.72
C PRO A 28 13.64 0.13 -8.70
N ALA A 29 13.88 -0.97 -9.42
CA ALA A 29 12.94 -2.09 -9.45
C ALA A 29 12.76 -2.76 -8.07
N TYR A 30 13.84 -2.87 -7.29
CA TYR A 30 13.77 -3.39 -5.94
C TYR A 30 13.01 -2.45 -4.99
N GLN A 31 13.19 -1.13 -5.14
CA GLN A 31 12.43 -0.14 -4.38
C GLN A 31 10.92 -0.26 -4.68
N ASP A 32 10.54 -0.37 -5.95
CA ASP A 32 9.15 -0.55 -6.35
C ASP A 32 8.53 -1.83 -5.78
N TYR A 33 9.29 -2.94 -5.79
CA TYR A 33 8.87 -4.20 -5.17
C TYR A 33 8.62 -4.05 -3.67
N VAL A 34 9.54 -3.40 -2.96
CA VAL A 34 9.42 -3.16 -1.52
C VAL A 34 8.22 -2.25 -1.21
N ARG A 35 8.02 -1.17 -1.98
CA ARG A 35 6.87 -0.26 -1.84
C ARG A 35 5.54 -0.96 -2.08
N GLY A 36 5.42 -1.74 -3.16
CA GLY A 36 4.22 -2.52 -3.46
C GLY A 36 3.92 -3.60 -2.41
N SER A 37 4.96 -4.24 -1.87
CA SER A 37 4.82 -5.20 -0.77
C SER A 37 4.29 -4.53 0.50
N GLN A 38 4.83 -3.37 0.87
CA GLN A 38 4.37 -2.61 2.04
C GLN A 38 2.92 -2.16 1.87
N ALA A 39 2.56 -1.67 0.68
CA ALA A 39 1.19 -1.30 0.36
C ALA A 39 0.23 -2.49 0.48
N SER A 40 0.63 -3.64 -0.06
CA SER A 40 -0.17 -4.87 0.02
C SER A 40 -0.36 -5.33 1.46
N SER A 41 0.67 -5.23 2.32
CA SER A 41 0.54 -5.54 3.75
C SER A 41 -0.39 -4.57 4.47
N ALA A 42 -0.31 -3.28 4.18
CA ALA A 42 -1.17 -2.28 4.81
C ALA A 42 -2.65 -2.44 4.38
N ILE A 43 -2.89 -2.79 3.11
CA ILE A 43 -4.23 -3.14 2.62
C ILE A 43 -4.73 -4.46 3.23
N ALA A 44 -3.85 -5.44 3.46
CA ALA A 44 -4.20 -6.69 4.12
C ALA A 44 -4.65 -6.43 5.57
N GLU A 45 -3.96 -5.57 6.31
CA GLU A 45 -4.35 -5.13 7.65
C GLU A 45 -5.74 -4.47 7.65
N ALA A 46 -6.04 -3.71 6.60
CA ALA A 46 -7.35 -3.09 6.41
C ALA A 46 -8.52 -4.08 6.19
N SER A 47 -8.24 -5.37 5.96
CA SER A 47 -9.27 -6.41 5.73
C SER A 47 -10.17 -6.63 6.94
N SER A 48 -9.65 -6.43 8.15
CA SER A 48 -10.44 -6.50 9.39
C SER A 48 -11.58 -5.46 9.41
N TYR A 49 -11.28 -4.24 8.96
CA TYR A 49 -12.28 -3.17 8.82
C TYR A 49 -13.27 -3.45 7.69
N LYS A 50 -12.82 -4.03 6.56
CA LYS A 50 -13.73 -4.47 5.49
C LYS A 50 -14.79 -5.44 6.02
N MET A 51 -14.37 -6.40 6.84
CA MET A 51 -15.29 -7.35 7.47
C MET A 51 -16.27 -6.63 8.40
N ALA A 52 -15.78 -5.76 9.28
CA ALA A 52 -16.63 -5.00 10.21
C ALA A 52 -17.67 -4.12 9.48
N ILE A 53 -17.27 -3.43 8.40
CA ILE A 53 -18.16 -2.64 7.55
C ILE A 53 -19.18 -3.54 6.85
N SER A 54 -18.78 -4.72 6.40
CA SER A 54 -19.69 -5.66 5.73
C SER A 54 -20.79 -6.19 6.66
N VAL A 55 -20.45 -6.51 7.90
CA VAL A 55 -21.41 -6.94 8.94
C VAL A 55 -22.36 -5.80 9.31
N CYS A 56 -21.80 -4.60 9.51
CA CYS A 56 -22.59 -3.39 9.81
C CYS A 56 -23.59 -3.09 8.68
N THR A 57 -23.12 -3.11 7.43
CA THR A 57 -23.97 -2.85 6.25
C THR A 57 -25.03 -3.94 6.05
N SER A 58 -24.75 -5.19 6.41
CA SER A 58 -25.73 -6.30 6.29
C SER A 58 -26.80 -6.26 7.37
N THR A 59 -26.46 -5.80 8.58
CA THR A 59 -27.41 -5.73 9.71
C THR A 59 -28.29 -4.49 9.65
N GLU A 60 -27.72 -3.35 9.21
CA GLU A 60 -28.37 -2.04 9.34
C GLU A 60 -28.48 -1.27 8.01
N GLY A 61 -27.96 -1.80 6.90
CA GLY A 61 -28.01 -1.12 5.60
C GLY A 61 -29.44 -1.02 5.04
N ASN A 62 -29.76 0.10 4.39
CA ASN A 62 -31.07 0.30 3.75
C ASN A 62 -31.14 -0.18 2.28
N GLY A 63 -30.16 -1.00 1.86
CA GLY A 63 -30.06 -1.51 0.49
C GLY A 63 -29.54 -0.52 -0.56
N SER A 64 -29.36 0.77 -0.23
CA SER A 64 -28.91 1.82 -1.17
C SER A 64 -27.56 2.46 -0.82
N ALA A 65 -27.14 2.40 0.45
CA ALA A 65 -25.83 2.88 0.89
C ALA A 65 -25.24 2.02 2.00
N VAL A 66 -23.91 2.01 2.07
CA VAL A 66 -23.16 1.60 3.27
C VAL A 66 -23.57 2.58 4.38
N LYS A 67 -24.12 2.08 5.49
CA LYS A 67 -24.70 2.96 6.52
C LYS A 67 -23.62 3.69 7.31
N ALA A 68 -24.00 4.90 7.73
CA ALA A 68 -23.15 5.92 8.33
C ALA A 68 -22.81 5.83 9.83
N ASP A 69 -23.29 4.81 10.53
CA ASP A 69 -23.09 4.68 11.98
C ASP A 69 -22.54 3.30 12.33
N CYS A 70 -21.50 2.87 11.62
CA CYS A 70 -20.72 1.72 12.07
C CYS A 70 -19.83 2.11 13.28
N SER A 71 -20.46 2.62 14.34
CA SER A 71 -19.84 3.19 15.55
C SER A 71 -19.05 2.17 16.37
N ASN A 72 -19.25 0.88 16.09
CA ASN A 72 -18.52 -0.23 16.72
C ASN A 72 -17.30 -0.69 15.90
N ILE A 73 -16.97 -0.04 14.79
CA ILE A 73 -15.70 -0.30 14.10
C ILE A 73 -14.58 0.23 14.99
N PRO A 74 -13.58 -0.61 15.34
CA PRO A 74 -12.43 -0.14 16.11
C PRO A 74 -11.81 1.07 15.42
N THR A 75 -11.55 2.13 16.19
CA THR A 75 -10.76 3.26 15.68
C THR A 75 -9.39 2.74 15.29
N ALA A 76 -9.04 2.90 14.02
CA ALA A 76 -7.73 2.52 13.54
C ALA A 76 -6.64 3.27 14.31
N PRO A 77 -5.46 2.65 14.54
CA PRO A 77 -4.39 3.28 15.29
C PRO A 77 -4.00 4.60 14.64
N THR A 78 -4.06 5.68 15.41
CA THR A 78 -3.59 7.01 14.99
C THR A 78 -2.08 6.94 14.79
N SER A 79 -1.66 6.95 13.53
CA SER A 79 -0.32 7.30 13.01
C SER A 79 0.82 7.32 14.03
N GLY A 80 1.56 6.21 14.13
CA GLY A 80 2.99 6.22 14.40
C GLY A 80 3.77 6.06 13.09
N ALA A 81 5.07 6.37 13.06
CA ALA A 81 5.91 6.20 11.87
C ALA A 81 5.72 4.80 11.25
N GLY A 82 5.52 4.73 9.93
CA GLY A 82 5.16 3.48 9.24
C GLY A 82 3.86 3.62 8.44
N SER A 83 2.83 2.82 8.71
CA SER A 83 1.56 2.88 7.98
C SER A 83 0.42 3.30 8.90
N ALA A 84 -0.51 4.10 8.38
CA ALA A 84 -1.72 4.50 9.10
C ALA A 84 -2.96 4.04 8.34
N VAL A 85 -3.89 3.44 9.06
CA VAL A 85 -5.23 3.14 8.53
C VAL A 85 -6.19 4.11 9.19
N SER A 86 -7.19 4.57 8.45
CA SER A 86 -8.30 5.36 8.97
C SER A 86 -9.59 4.88 8.32
N VAL A 87 -10.68 4.93 9.07
CA VAL A 87 -12.00 4.49 8.59
C VAL A 87 -12.97 5.65 8.78
N ASN A 88 -13.62 6.04 7.70
CA ASN A 88 -14.76 6.94 7.77
C ASN A 88 -15.99 6.11 8.18
N SER A 89 -16.45 6.27 9.42
CA SER A 89 -17.61 5.53 9.95
C SER A 89 -18.92 5.86 9.22
N THR A 90 -18.99 7.01 8.55
CA THR A 90 -20.16 7.51 7.81
C THR A 90 -20.27 6.91 6.40
N SER A 91 -19.16 6.70 5.70
CA SER A 91 -19.17 6.15 4.34
C SER A 91 -18.65 4.72 4.26
N GLY A 92 -18.07 4.19 5.35
CA GLY A 92 -17.31 2.94 5.35
C GLY A 92 -16.04 3.00 4.50
N VAL A 93 -15.64 4.17 4.03
CA VAL A 93 -14.41 4.34 3.25
C VAL A 93 -13.21 4.13 4.17
N ILE A 94 -12.32 3.24 3.77
CA ILE A 94 -11.07 2.98 4.49
C ILE A 94 -9.95 3.67 3.74
N THR A 95 -9.16 4.50 4.41
CA THR A 95 -7.98 5.13 3.84
C THR A 95 -6.74 4.55 4.49
N VAL A 96 -5.87 3.98 3.67
CA VAL A 96 -4.60 3.38 4.05
C VAL A 96 -3.49 4.27 3.52
N ASN A 97 -2.73 4.87 4.42
CA ASN A 97 -1.53 5.62 4.09
C ASN A 97 -0.32 4.73 4.31
N THR A 98 0.46 4.55 3.24
CA THR A 98 1.65 3.73 3.26
C THR A 98 2.87 4.60 3.46
N ASP A 99 3.70 4.23 4.44
CA ASP A 99 5.01 4.85 4.72
C ASP A 99 4.94 6.37 4.96
N LEU A 100 4.48 6.70 6.16
CA LEU A 100 4.40 8.03 6.73
C LEU A 100 5.63 8.33 7.59
N ASP A 101 6.11 9.57 7.50
CA ASP A 101 7.11 10.11 8.41
C ASP A 101 6.49 10.33 9.80
N SER A 102 7.32 10.77 10.75
CA SER A 102 6.88 11.13 12.11
C SER A 102 5.86 12.27 12.16
N GLN A 103 5.61 12.96 11.05
CA GLN A 103 4.61 14.03 10.90
C GLN A 103 3.38 13.58 10.10
N GLY A 104 3.27 12.31 9.74
CA GLY A 104 2.13 11.76 9.01
C GLY A 104 2.13 12.05 7.50
N SER A 105 3.26 12.49 6.94
CA SER A 105 3.42 12.77 5.50
C SER A 105 4.04 11.57 4.78
N ALA A 106 3.56 11.26 3.57
CA ALA A 106 4.10 10.15 2.79
C ALA A 106 5.56 10.42 2.37
N VAL A 107 6.48 9.52 2.70
CA VAL A 107 7.94 9.71 2.50
C VAL A 107 8.55 8.75 1.47
N SER A 108 7.98 7.56 1.28
CA SER A 108 8.47 6.62 0.25
C SER A 108 7.49 5.54 -0.20
N GLY A 109 6.28 5.49 0.36
CA GLY A 109 5.26 4.49 0.01
C GLY A 109 4.54 4.80 -1.29
N VAL A 110 3.54 3.97 -1.63
CA VAL A 110 2.61 4.21 -2.76
C VAL A 110 1.65 5.40 -2.51
N GLY A 111 1.86 6.15 -1.43
CA GLY A 111 1.02 7.26 -0.98
C GLY A 111 -0.23 6.81 -0.23
N SER A 112 -1.34 7.49 -0.48
CA SER A 112 -2.65 7.16 0.10
C SER A 112 -3.44 6.26 -0.84
N VAL A 113 -3.89 5.14 -0.31
CA VAL A 113 -4.76 4.16 -0.97
C VAL A 113 -6.11 4.18 -0.29
N THR A 114 -7.16 4.37 -1.05
CA THR A 114 -8.54 4.40 -0.56
C THR A 114 -9.26 3.13 -0.97
N ILE A 115 -9.96 2.51 -0.03
CA ILE A 115 -10.80 1.34 -0.24
C ILE A 115 -12.25 1.77 0.00
N THR A 116 -13.02 1.81 -1.08
CA THR A 116 -14.40 2.29 -1.08
C THR A 116 -15.37 1.12 -1.19
N PRO A 117 -16.27 0.93 -0.21
CA PRO A 117 -17.39 0.02 -0.36
C PRO A 117 -18.51 0.69 -1.17
N THR A 118 -19.05 -0.02 -2.15
CA THR A 118 -20.22 0.39 -2.93
C THR A 118 -21.25 -0.74 -2.90
N LEU A 119 -22.54 -0.41 -2.85
CA LEU A 119 -23.59 -1.42 -2.94
C LEU A 119 -24.02 -1.58 -4.39
N SER A 120 -24.00 -2.82 -4.88
CA SER A 120 -24.50 -3.19 -6.20
C SER A 120 -25.34 -4.45 -6.09
N GLY A 121 -26.64 -4.33 -6.36
CA GLY A 121 -27.59 -5.45 -6.28
C GLY A 121 -27.66 -6.12 -4.91
N GLY A 122 -27.54 -5.35 -3.82
CA GLY A 122 -27.54 -5.87 -2.44
C GLY A 122 -26.21 -6.50 -1.98
N ASN A 123 -25.18 -6.52 -2.83
CA ASN A 123 -23.84 -6.97 -2.48
C ASN A 123 -22.90 -5.79 -2.32
N ILE A 124 -21.92 -5.91 -1.43
CA ILE A 124 -20.84 -4.92 -1.28
C ILE A 124 -19.74 -5.23 -2.30
N VAL A 125 -19.47 -4.25 -3.16
CA VAL A 125 -18.35 -4.22 -4.10
C VAL A 125 -17.29 -3.28 -3.56
N TRP A 126 -16.05 -3.78 -3.45
CA TRP A 126 -14.92 -3.03 -2.93
C TRP A 126 -14.05 -2.53 -4.08
N THR A 127 -13.88 -1.22 -4.16
CA THR A 127 -12.97 -0.58 -5.12
C THR A 127 -11.75 -0.07 -4.38
N ILE A 128 -10.55 -0.39 -4.86
CA ILE A 128 -9.30 0.16 -4.37
C ILE A 128 -8.87 1.25 -5.34
N SER A 129 -8.63 2.46 -4.84
CA SER A 129 -8.23 3.61 -5.66
C SER A 129 -7.06 4.38 -5.05
N GLY A 130 -6.23 5.01 -5.87
CA GLY A 130 -5.10 5.80 -5.40
C GLY A 130 -4.40 6.58 -6.52
N GLY A 131 -3.19 7.06 -6.23
CA GLY A 131 -2.33 7.74 -7.20
C GLY A 131 -1.67 6.78 -8.21
N ALA A 132 -0.78 7.32 -9.06
CA ALA A 132 -0.08 6.54 -10.09
C ALA A 132 0.68 5.33 -9.52
N ASP A 133 1.35 5.50 -8.38
CA ASP A 133 2.09 4.43 -7.72
C ASP A 133 1.19 3.33 -7.16
N CYS A 134 -0.04 3.67 -6.75
CA CYS A 134 -1.03 2.66 -6.39
C CYS A 134 -1.43 1.84 -7.62
N VAL A 135 -1.72 2.50 -8.75
CA VAL A 135 -2.13 1.83 -9.98
C VAL A 135 -1.02 0.92 -10.53
N SER A 136 0.25 1.33 -10.42
CA SER A 136 1.39 0.55 -10.92
C SER A 136 1.85 -0.56 -9.97
N LEU A 137 1.74 -0.37 -8.64
CA LEU A 137 2.34 -1.27 -7.64
C LEU A 137 1.32 -2.09 -6.84
N VAL A 138 0.04 -1.72 -6.84
CA VAL A 138 -1.04 -2.41 -6.10
C VAL A 138 -2.00 -3.07 -7.07
N LYS A 139 -2.16 -4.39 -6.94
CA LYS A 139 -3.04 -5.17 -7.81
C LYS A 139 -4.50 -4.73 -7.65
N GLY A 140 -5.13 -4.35 -8.77
CA GLY A 140 -6.54 -3.96 -8.81
C GLY A 140 -6.81 -2.54 -8.30
N CYS A 141 -5.76 -1.73 -8.06
CA CYS A 141 -5.93 -0.31 -7.77
C CYS A 141 -6.27 0.46 -9.05
N VAL A 142 -7.27 1.34 -8.96
CA VAL A 142 -7.67 2.27 -10.03
C VAL A 142 -7.28 3.71 -9.69
N SER A 143 -7.22 4.60 -10.67
CA SER A 143 -6.91 6.01 -10.42
C SER A 143 -8.01 6.68 -9.61
N SER A 144 -7.63 7.42 -8.55
CA SER A 144 -8.56 8.26 -7.78
C SER A 144 -9.14 9.34 -8.69
N GLY A 145 -10.40 9.20 -9.12
CA GLY A 145 -11.09 10.11 -10.04
C GLY A 145 -11.63 9.50 -11.34
N ALA A 146 -11.59 8.17 -11.48
CA ALA A 146 -12.28 7.43 -12.55
C ALA A 146 -13.64 6.90 -12.11
#